data_AF-A0A858CAH8-F1
#
_entry.id   AF-A0A858CAH8-F1
#
_cell.length_a   1.000
_cell.length_b   1.000
_cell.length_c   1.000
_cell.angle_alpha   90.00
_cell.angle_beta   90.00
_cell.angle_gamma   90.00
#
_symmetry.space_group_name_H-M   'P 1'
#
loop_
_entity.id
_entity.type
_entity.pdbx_description
1 polymer ?
#
loop_
_entity_poly.entity_id
_entity_poly.type
_entity_poly.pdbx_seq_one_letter_code
_entity_poly.pdbx_strand_id
1 'polypeptide(L)'
;HPFEWQPPLKNVSSRTDVGIIDGLSGLASSVDEYPVDTIAKRFRYDSALVSALMDMEEDILEGMRSQDLDDYLNGPFTVVVKESCDGMGDVSEKHGSGPAVPEKAVRFSFTVMRITIEHGSQNVKVFEEPKPNSELCCKPLCLMLADESDHETLTAILSPLIAEREAMKGSELMLEMGGIPRTFKFIFRGTGYDEKLVREVEGLEASGSVYI
;
A
#
# COMPACT_ATOMS: atom_id res chain seq x y z
N HIS A 1 -13.39 -0.91 -10.21
CA HIS A 1 -12.94 -0.81 -11.62
C HIS A 1 -12.33 -2.14 -12.02
N PRO A 2 -12.58 -2.66 -13.23
CA PRO A 2 -11.87 -3.82 -13.76
C PRO A 2 -10.42 -3.46 -14.10
N PHE A 3 -9.50 -4.41 -13.93
CA PHE A 3 -8.08 -4.25 -14.23
C PHE A 3 -7.42 -5.61 -14.46
N GLU A 4 -6.23 -5.61 -15.04
CA GLU A 4 -5.45 -6.81 -15.29
C GLU A 4 -3.97 -6.56 -14.98
N TRP A 5 -3.24 -7.59 -14.56
CA TRP A 5 -1.79 -7.55 -14.37
C TRP A 5 -1.09 -8.43 -15.40
N GLN A 6 -0.04 -7.92 -16.02
CA GLN A 6 0.74 -8.62 -17.03
C GLN A 6 2.24 -8.54 -16.70
N PRO A 7 2.88 -9.69 -16.36
CA PRO A 7 2.30 -11.02 -16.11
C PRO A 7 1.37 -11.05 -14.88
N PRO A 8 0.51 -12.07 -14.73
CA PRO A 8 -0.33 -12.22 -13.53
C PRO A 8 0.49 -12.25 -12.24
N LEU A 9 -0.02 -11.60 -11.20
CA LEU A 9 0.64 -11.52 -9.90
C LEU A 9 0.73 -12.88 -9.21
N LYS A 10 1.93 -13.27 -8.79
CA LYS A 10 2.16 -14.51 -8.04
C LYS A 10 1.46 -14.42 -6.68
N ASN A 11 0.68 -15.45 -6.32
CA ASN A 11 -0.04 -15.58 -5.05
C ASN A 11 -1.07 -14.47 -4.74
N VAL A 12 -1.47 -13.68 -5.74
CA VAL A 12 -2.53 -12.68 -5.61
C VAL A 12 -3.70 -13.09 -6.51
N SER A 13 -4.92 -13.04 -5.98
CA SER A 13 -6.11 -13.40 -6.76
C SER A 13 -6.36 -12.40 -7.89
N SER A 14 -6.73 -12.88 -9.08
CA SER A 14 -7.11 -12.04 -10.23
C SER A 14 -8.50 -11.39 -10.11
N ARG A 15 -9.24 -11.68 -9.04
CA ARG A 15 -10.55 -11.07 -8.78
C ARG A 15 -10.41 -9.57 -8.55
N THR A 16 -11.17 -8.75 -9.27
CA THR A 16 -11.14 -7.28 -9.19
C THR A 16 -12.27 -6.70 -8.34
N ASP A 17 -13.13 -7.55 -7.76
CA ASP A 17 -14.28 -7.18 -6.92
C ASP A 17 -13.97 -7.25 -5.41
N VAL A 18 -12.69 -7.38 -5.05
CA VAL A 18 -12.22 -7.45 -3.66
C VAL A 18 -12.06 -6.03 -3.09
N GLY A 19 -12.89 -5.70 -2.09
CA GLY A 19 -12.81 -4.46 -1.32
C GLY A 19 -12.10 -4.65 0.03
N ILE A 20 -12.79 -4.32 1.13
CA ILE A 20 -12.28 -4.52 2.49
C ILE A 20 -12.29 -6.02 2.81
N ILE A 21 -11.15 -6.52 3.28
CA ILE A 21 -10.96 -7.91 3.70
C ILE A 21 -10.41 -7.97 5.12
N ASP A 22 -10.52 -9.15 5.72
CA ASP A 22 -9.95 -9.42 7.03
C ASP A 22 -8.43 -9.40 6.98
N GLY A 23 -7.79 -8.56 7.82
CA GLY A 23 -6.34 -8.42 7.84
C GLY A 23 -5.63 -9.69 8.29
N LEU A 24 -6.31 -10.53 9.07
CA LEU A 24 -5.84 -11.86 9.48
C LEU A 24 -5.51 -12.76 8.30
N SER A 25 -6.10 -12.52 7.12
CA SER A 25 -5.79 -13.23 5.87
C SER A 25 -5.84 -14.77 5.99
N GLY A 26 -6.72 -15.29 6.84
CA GLY A 26 -6.89 -16.73 7.08
C GLY A 26 -6.02 -17.32 8.20
N LEU A 27 -5.36 -16.48 9.01
CA LEU A 27 -4.65 -16.91 10.21
C LEU A 27 -5.59 -17.72 11.12
N ALA A 28 -5.12 -18.89 11.56
CA ALA A 28 -5.92 -19.80 12.36
C ALA A 28 -6.16 -19.23 13.76
N SER A 29 -7.40 -19.33 14.24
CA SER A 29 -7.83 -18.89 15.58
C SER A 29 -8.25 -20.06 16.48
N SER A 30 -7.73 -21.25 16.21
CA SER A 30 -7.94 -22.43 17.07
C SER A 30 -7.18 -22.28 18.39
N VAL A 31 -7.67 -22.92 19.44
CA VAL A 31 -7.01 -22.94 20.76
C VAL A 31 -5.68 -23.71 20.77
N ASP A 32 -5.43 -24.53 19.76
CA ASP A 32 -4.19 -25.28 19.57
C ASP A 32 -3.09 -24.44 18.88
N GLU A 33 -3.46 -23.31 18.30
CA GLU A 33 -2.59 -22.43 17.52
C GLU A 33 -2.15 -21.21 18.35
N TYR A 34 -1.26 -20.38 17.80
CA TYR A 34 -0.83 -19.16 18.49
C TYR A 34 -2.02 -18.20 18.70
N PRO A 35 -2.21 -17.63 19.91
CA PRO A 35 -3.30 -16.71 20.17
C PRO A 35 -3.28 -15.49 19.23
N VAL A 36 -4.43 -15.20 18.62
CA VAL A 36 -4.60 -14.07 17.69
C VAL A 36 -5.36 -12.97 18.41
N ASP A 37 -4.63 -12.17 19.18
CA ASP A 37 -5.16 -11.08 20.01
C ASP A 37 -5.14 -9.73 19.26
N THR A 38 -5.63 -9.75 18.02
CA THR A 38 -5.70 -8.56 17.15
C THR A 38 -6.98 -8.53 16.32
N ILE A 39 -7.40 -7.33 15.96
CA ILE A 39 -8.44 -7.10 14.95
C ILE A 39 -7.82 -6.27 13.85
N ALA A 40 -7.80 -6.80 12.63
CA ALA A 40 -7.23 -6.13 11.48
C ALA A 40 -8.21 -6.07 10.30
N LYS A 41 -8.18 -4.97 9.54
CA LYS A 41 -8.90 -4.82 8.27
C LYS A 41 -8.01 -4.09 7.27
N ARG A 42 -8.05 -4.55 6.02
CA ARG A 42 -7.22 -3.99 4.95
C ARG A 42 -7.93 -4.01 3.61
N PHE A 43 -7.42 -3.20 2.69
CA PHE A 43 -7.64 -3.43 1.27
C PHE A 43 -6.56 -4.37 0.73
N ARG A 44 -6.86 -5.08 -0.36
CA ARG A 44 -5.82 -5.71 -1.18
C ARG A 44 -5.02 -4.61 -1.88
N TYR A 45 -3.70 -4.72 -1.89
CA TYR A 45 -2.84 -3.59 -2.25
C TYR A 45 -3.01 -3.16 -3.71
N ASP A 46 -3.07 -4.11 -4.64
CA ASP A 46 -3.37 -3.85 -6.05
C ASP A 46 -4.75 -3.19 -6.24
N SER A 47 -5.80 -3.68 -5.58
CA SER A 47 -7.14 -3.06 -5.62
C SER A 47 -7.11 -1.61 -5.11
N ALA A 48 -6.36 -1.34 -4.03
CA ALA A 48 -6.23 -0.01 -3.45
C ALA A 48 -5.46 0.95 -4.38
N LEU A 49 -4.40 0.48 -5.03
CA LEU A 49 -3.65 1.25 -6.03
C LEU A 49 -4.51 1.56 -7.26
N VAL A 50 -5.29 0.59 -7.75
CA VAL A 50 -6.24 0.80 -8.84
C VAL A 50 -7.27 1.87 -8.46
N SER A 51 -7.86 1.77 -7.28
CA SER A 51 -8.81 2.78 -6.81
C SER A 51 -8.15 4.16 -6.73
N ALA A 52 -6.94 4.25 -6.16
CA ALA A 52 -6.20 5.50 -6.05
C ALA A 52 -5.86 6.12 -7.41
N LEU A 53 -5.48 5.30 -8.40
CA LEU A 53 -5.19 5.77 -9.76
C LEU A 53 -6.44 6.27 -10.48
N MET A 54 -7.58 5.57 -10.31
CA MET A 54 -8.86 6.01 -10.89
C MET A 54 -9.39 7.29 -10.24
N ASP A 55 -9.18 7.48 -8.93
CA ASP A 55 -9.52 8.75 -8.25
C ASP A 55 -8.74 9.94 -8.85
N MET A 56 -7.56 9.68 -9.43
CA MET A 56 -6.63 10.69 -9.97
C MET A 56 -6.65 10.74 -11.51
N GLU A 57 -7.66 10.13 -12.14
CA GLU A 57 -7.75 10.06 -13.60
C GLU A 57 -7.70 11.45 -14.26
N GLU A 58 -8.48 12.40 -13.74
CA GLU A 58 -8.51 13.77 -14.26
C GLU A 58 -7.16 14.49 -14.11
N ASP A 59 -6.50 14.34 -12.96
CA ASP A 59 -5.19 14.92 -12.68
C ASP A 59 -4.10 14.36 -13.62
N ILE A 60 -4.13 13.05 -13.90
CA ILE A 60 -3.19 12.39 -14.81
C ILE A 60 -3.39 12.92 -16.24
N LEU A 61 -4.63 12.99 -16.71
CA LEU A 61 -4.96 13.48 -18.05
C LEU A 61 -4.64 14.98 -18.21
N GLU A 62 -4.97 15.81 -17.22
CA GLU A 62 -4.60 17.23 -17.22
C GLU A 62 -3.08 17.42 -17.16
N GLY A 63 -2.40 16.57 -16.40
CA GLY A 63 -0.95 16.49 -16.33
C GLY A 63 -0.30 16.20 -17.69
N MET A 64 -0.86 15.29 -18.46
CA MET A 64 -0.42 14.99 -19.83
C MET A 64 -0.63 16.19 -20.76
N ARG A 65 -1.82 16.78 -20.78
CA ARG A 65 -2.11 17.98 -21.59
C ARG A 65 -1.19 19.14 -21.26
N SER A 66 -0.88 19.33 -19.97
CA SER A 66 0.02 20.39 -19.49
C SER A 66 1.48 20.18 -19.92
N GLN A 67 1.83 18.97 -20.35
CA GLN A 67 3.15 18.61 -20.90
C GLN A 67 3.13 18.49 -22.44
N ASP A 68 2.08 18.99 -23.11
CA ASP A 68 1.84 18.86 -24.55
C ASP A 68 1.84 17.40 -25.05
N LEU A 69 1.40 16.47 -24.20
CA LEU A 69 1.25 15.05 -24.54
C LEU A 69 -0.19 14.74 -24.95
N ASP A 70 -0.33 13.78 -25.87
CA ASP A 70 -1.62 13.30 -26.32
C ASP A 70 -2.36 12.50 -25.25
N ASP A 71 -3.63 12.81 -25.02
CA ASP A 71 -4.48 12.09 -24.05
C ASP A 71 -4.64 10.61 -24.38
N TYR A 72 -4.35 10.17 -25.61
CA TYR A 72 -4.47 8.77 -26.01
C TYR A 72 -3.22 7.92 -25.74
N LEU A 73 -2.15 8.50 -25.19
CA LEU A 73 -0.98 7.71 -24.82
C LEU A 73 -1.33 6.67 -23.74
N ASN A 74 -0.84 5.45 -23.96
CA ASN A 74 -1.13 4.29 -23.12
C ASN A 74 0.04 3.84 -22.25
N GLY A 75 1.19 4.51 -22.32
CA GLY A 75 2.33 4.27 -21.41
C GLY A 75 3.52 3.57 -22.06
N PRO A 76 4.45 3.01 -21.26
CA PRO A 76 4.28 2.73 -19.82
C PRO A 76 4.40 3.97 -18.92
N PHE A 77 3.47 4.09 -17.96
CA PHE A 77 3.56 5.04 -16.85
C PHE A 77 4.34 4.40 -15.69
N THR A 78 5.15 5.19 -15.00
CA THR A 78 5.84 4.80 -13.76
C THR A 78 5.25 5.58 -12.59
N VAL A 79 4.68 4.86 -11.64
CA VAL A 79 4.05 5.38 -10.42
C VAL A 79 5.01 5.18 -9.25
N VAL A 80 5.43 6.27 -8.63
CA VAL A 80 6.23 6.24 -7.41
C VAL A 80 5.30 6.32 -6.21
N VAL A 81 5.30 5.28 -5.39
CA VAL A 81 4.44 5.14 -4.21
C VAL A 81 5.29 5.27 -2.96
N LYS A 82 4.98 6.24 -2.09
CA LYS A 82 5.54 6.32 -0.74
C LYS A 82 4.73 5.40 0.17
N GLU A 83 5.38 4.45 0.81
CA GLU A 83 4.77 3.62 1.85
C GLU A 83 5.08 4.23 3.22
N SER A 84 4.12 4.14 4.14
CA SER A 84 4.24 4.65 5.49
C SER A 84 3.57 3.70 6.47
N CYS A 85 4.19 3.50 7.63
CA CYS A 85 3.61 2.71 8.70
C CYS A 85 3.99 3.34 10.04
N ASP A 86 3.01 3.46 10.92
CA ASP A 86 3.19 4.03 12.25
C ASP A 86 2.36 3.28 13.29
N GLY A 87 2.95 3.08 14.46
CA GLY A 87 2.26 2.67 15.68
C GLY A 87 1.66 3.87 16.41
N MET A 88 0.50 3.63 17.03
CA MET A 88 -0.24 4.58 17.84
C MET A 88 -0.49 3.98 19.23
N GLY A 89 -0.16 4.74 20.27
CA GLY A 89 -0.55 4.44 21.65
C GLY A 89 -1.91 5.04 22.01
N ASP A 90 -2.37 4.74 23.23
CA ASP A 90 -3.58 5.31 23.84
C ASP A 90 -4.86 5.10 23.00
N VAL A 91 -4.96 3.95 22.33
CA VAL A 91 -6.15 3.55 21.55
C VAL A 91 -7.03 2.66 22.41
N SER A 92 -7.91 3.27 23.21
CA SER A 92 -8.70 2.54 24.21
C SER A 92 -9.50 1.36 23.65
N GLU A 93 -9.42 0.22 24.34
CA GLU A 93 -10.22 -0.95 24.04
C GLU A 93 -11.71 -0.65 24.32
N LYS A 94 -12.59 -1.22 23.49
CA LYS A 94 -14.04 -1.11 23.70
C LYS A 94 -14.55 -2.36 24.40
N HIS A 95 -15.52 -2.18 25.30
CA HIS A 95 -16.35 -3.31 25.72
C HIS A 95 -17.07 -3.95 24.53
N GLY A 96 -17.21 -5.26 24.53
CA GLY A 96 -17.93 -5.98 23.49
C GLY A 96 -17.53 -7.46 23.42
N SER A 97 -18.03 -8.14 22.40
CA SER A 97 -17.55 -9.47 22.00
C SER A 97 -16.31 -9.33 21.13
N GLY A 98 -15.30 -10.17 21.34
CA GLY A 98 -14.08 -10.20 20.54
C GLY A 98 -12.92 -10.80 21.34
N PRO A 99 -11.74 -10.95 20.72
CA PRO A 99 -10.51 -11.19 21.47
C PRO A 99 -10.22 -9.99 22.38
N ALA A 100 -9.43 -10.22 23.43
CA ALA A 100 -8.81 -9.11 24.14
C ALA A 100 -7.79 -8.47 23.20
N VAL A 101 -7.86 -7.16 23.01
CA VAL A 101 -6.97 -6.44 22.08
C VAL A 101 -6.09 -5.45 22.83
N PRO A 102 -4.86 -5.17 22.36
CA PRO A 102 -4.03 -4.13 22.97
C PRO A 102 -4.66 -2.75 22.76
N GLU A 103 -4.44 -1.83 23.71
CA GLU A 103 -4.84 -0.42 23.57
C GLU A 103 -3.89 0.38 22.67
N LYS A 104 -3.53 -0.23 21.54
CA LYS A 104 -2.57 0.27 20.55
C LYS A 104 -3.08 -0.08 19.15
N ALA A 105 -2.64 0.70 18.17
CA ALA A 105 -2.94 0.42 16.78
C ALA A 105 -1.71 0.57 15.90
N VAL A 106 -1.68 -0.17 14.80
CA VAL A 106 -0.72 0.04 13.72
C VAL A 106 -1.49 0.39 12.45
N ARG A 107 -1.01 1.40 11.73
CA ARG A 107 -1.60 1.85 10.48
C ARG A 107 -0.57 1.75 9.38
N PHE A 108 -0.86 0.98 8.35
CA PHE A 108 -0.10 0.96 7.10
C PHE A 108 -0.85 1.77 6.05
N SER A 109 -0.16 2.69 5.39
CA SER A 109 -0.72 3.62 4.41
C SER A 109 0.21 3.82 3.23
N PHE A 110 -0.31 4.38 2.14
CA PHE A 110 0.50 4.77 1.00
C PHE A 110 0.07 6.11 0.40
N THR A 111 0.97 6.73 -0.33
CA THR A 111 0.73 7.97 -1.09
C THR A 111 1.30 7.81 -2.48
N VAL A 112 0.51 8.14 -3.51
CA VAL A 112 1.02 8.27 -4.88
C VAL A 112 1.78 9.59 -4.96
N MET A 113 3.11 9.51 -4.99
CA MET A 113 3.96 10.71 -4.93
C MET A 113 4.13 11.36 -6.29
N ARG A 114 4.32 10.54 -7.32
CA ARG A 114 4.66 11.00 -8.66
C ARG A 114 4.28 9.98 -9.70
N ILE A 115 3.77 10.44 -10.82
CA ILE A 115 3.52 9.61 -12.01
C ILE A 115 4.29 10.23 -13.18
N THR A 116 5.08 9.41 -13.85
CA THR A 116 5.82 9.80 -15.05
C THR A 116 5.47 8.89 -16.21
N ILE A 117 5.55 9.36 -17.44
CA ILE A 117 5.41 8.56 -18.65
C ILE A 117 6.71 8.63 -19.45
N GLU A 118 7.11 7.51 -20.03
CA GLU A 118 8.22 7.49 -20.99
C GLU A 118 7.77 8.07 -22.33
N HIS A 119 8.42 9.14 -22.79
CA HIS A 119 8.14 9.77 -24.08
C HIS A 119 9.46 9.99 -24.84
N GLY A 120 9.71 9.15 -25.84
CA GLY A 120 10.99 9.13 -26.56
C GLY A 120 12.13 8.63 -25.68
N SER A 121 13.10 9.49 -25.37
CA SER A 121 14.26 9.17 -24.53
C SER A 121 14.19 9.79 -23.12
N GLN A 122 13.07 10.43 -22.78
CA GLN A 122 12.90 11.15 -21.51
C GLN A 122 11.68 10.65 -20.74
N ASN A 123 11.80 10.68 -19.41
CA ASN A 123 10.67 10.47 -18.51
C ASN A 123 10.02 11.82 -18.22
N VAL A 124 8.81 12.02 -18.73
CA VAL A 124 8.03 13.22 -18.54
C VAL A 124 7.13 13.04 -17.33
N LYS A 125 7.10 14.03 -16.44
CA LYS A 125 6.30 13.98 -15.21
C LYS A 125 4.89 14.48 -15.50
N VAL A 126 3.90 13.62 -15.32
CA VAL A 126 2.49 13.95 -15.55
C VAL A 126 1.78 14.33 -14.26
N PHE A 127 2.17 13.74 -13.13
CA PHE A 127 1.61 14.09 -11.82
C PHE A 127 2.71 14.15 -10.77
N GLU A 128 2.59 15.09 -9.82
CA GLU A 128 3.38 15.14 -8.60
C GLU A 128 2.52 15.67 -7.46
N GLU A 129 2.53 14.97 -6.32
CA GLU A 129 1.74 15.35 -5.16
C GLU A 129 2.25 16.69 -4.59
N PRO A 130 1.44 17.76 -4.62
CA PRO A 130 1.86 19.08 -4.18
C PRO A 130 2.10 19.18 -2.67
N LYS A 131 1.42 18.34 -1.86
CA LYS A 131 1.53 18.33 -0.40
C LYS A 131 1.75 16.90 0.11
N PRO A 132 2.95 16.32 -0.10
CA PRO A 132 3.21 14.89 0.11
C PRO A 132 3.09 14.38 1.54
N ASN A 133 2.94 15.28 2.52
CA ASN A 133 2.75 14.95 3.93
C ASN A 133 1.38 15.40 4.45
N SER A 134 0.44 15.77 3.57
CA SER A 134 -0.93 16.05 3.98
C SER A 134 -1.69 14.75 4.26
N GLU A 135 -2.53 14.81 5.29
CA GLU A 135 -3.54 13.82 5.63
C GLU A 135 -4.48 13.48 4.46
N LEU A 136 -4.66 14.39 3.50
CA LEU A 136 -5.55 14.19 2.35
C LEU A 136 -5.01 13.18 1.33
N CYS A 137 -3.69 13.07 1.21
CA CYS A 137 -3.03 12.20 0.23
C CYS A 137 -2.53 10.87 0.81
N CYS A 138 -2.54 10.74 2.15
CA CYS A 138 -2.12 9.53 2.84
C CYS A 138 -3.29 8.53 2.90
N LYS A 139 -3.36 7.65 1.89
CA LYS A 139 -4.46 6.68 1.75
C LYS A 139 -4.23 5.48 2.69
N PRO A 140 -5.17 5.17 3.60
CA PRO A 140 -5.03 4.05 4.52
C PRO A 140 -5.17 2.72 3.76
N LEU A 141 -4.29 1.76 4.05
CA LEU A 141 -4.28 0.45 3.41
C LEU A 141 -4.62 -0.69 4.38
N CYS A 142 -4.06 -0.64 5.58
CA CYS A 142 -4.32 -1.62 6.64
C CYS A 142 -4.35 -0.96 8.01
N LEU A 143 -5.36 -1.30 8.79
CA LEU A 143 -5.52 -0.88 10.18
C LEU A 143 -5.58 -2.14 11.04
N MET A 144 -4.79 -2.19 12.09
CA MET A 144 -4.82 -3.27 13.08
C MET A 144 -4.76 -2.72 14.49
N LEU A 145 -5.47 -3.38 15.41
CA LEU A 145 -5.28 -3.19 16.86
C LEU A 145 -4.16 -4.13 17.29
N ALA A 146 -2.93 -3.63 17.30
CA ALA A 146 -1.72 -4.38 17.61
C ALA A 146 -0.68 -3.43 18.19
N ASP A 147 0.30 -3.98 18.92
CA ASP A 147 1.52 -3.26 19.27
C ASP A 147 2.52 -3.41 18.12
N GLU A 148 3.13 -2.31 17.66
CA GLU A 148 4.20 -2.37 16.66
C GLU A 148 5.45 -3.12 17.16
N SER A 149 5.57 -3.32 18.47
CA SER A 149 6.63 -4.09 19.11
C SER A 149 6.32 -5.58 19.27
N ASP A 150 5.09 -6.02 18.94
CA ASP A 150 4.75 -7.44 18.83
C ASP A 150 5.08 -7.90 17.40
N HIS A 151 6.28 -8.45 17.23
CA HIS A 151 6.83 -8.81 15.93
C HIS A 151 6.01 -9.93 15.26
N GLU A 152 5.57 -10.92 16.02
CA GLU A 152 4.78 -12.04 15.53
C GLU A 152 3.44 -11.57 14.96
N THR A 153 2.70 -10.74 15.71
CA THR A 153 1.44 -10.18 15.23
C THR A 153 1.66 -9.25 14.04
N LEU A 154 2.65 -8.34 14.12
CA LEU A 154 2.94 -7.38 13.06
C LEU A 154 3.28 -8.08 11.74
N THR A 155 4.15 -9.09 11.78
CA THR A 155 4.55 -9.84 10.59
C THR A 155 3.40 -10.69 10.04
N ALA A 156 2.59 -11.33 10.89
CA ALA A 156 1.44 -12.10 10.45
C ALA A 156 0.43 -11.23 9.67
N ILE A 157 0.17 -10.00 10.13
CA ILE A 157 -0.81 -9.09 9.48
C ILE A 157 -0.23 -8.39 8.26
N LEU A 158 1.03 -7.96 8.29
CA LEU A 158 1.62 -7.19 7.18
C LEU A 158 2.18 -8.07 6.06
N SER A 159 2.61 -9.31 6.33
CA SER A 159 3.23 -10.17 5.31
C SER A 159 2.40 -10.38 4.03
N PRO A 160 1.05 -10.44 4.04
CA PRO A 160 0.26 -10.48 2.82
C PRO A 160 0.43 -9.22 1.96
N LEU A 161 0.49 -8.02 2.57
CA LEU A 161 0.73 -6.77 1.84
C LEU A 161 2.14 -6.73 1.25
N ILE A 162 3.13 -7.24 1.99
CA ILE A 162 4.50 -7.37 1.50
C ILE A 162 4.55 -8.32 0.30
N ALA A 163 3.88 -9.47 0.36
CA ALA A 163 3.80 -10.42 -0.74
C ALA A 163 3.11 -9.83 -1.98
N GLU A 164 2.00 -9.11 -1.79
CA GLU A 164 1.29 -8.37 -2.85
C GLU A 164 2.22 -7.31 -3.49
N ARG A 165 2.92 -6.52 -2.67
CA ARG A 165 3.89 -5.51 -3.12
C ARG A 165 5.03 -6.11 -3.94
N GLU A 166 5.65 -7.18 -3.46
CA GLU A 166 6.75 -7.84 -4.18
C GLU A 166 6.27 -8.44 -5.52
N ALA A 167 5.05 -8.99 -5.56
CA ALA A 167 4.48 -9.46 -6.83
C ALA A 167 4.30 -8.32 -7.84
N MET A 168 3.82 -7.15 -7.38
CA MET A 168 3.58 -5.97 -8.24
C MET A 168 4.86 -5.38 -8.83
N LYS A 169 6.01 -5.47 -8.14
CA LYS A 169 7.30 -4.96 -8.65
C LYS A 169 7.77 -5.64 -9.95
N GLY A 170 7.34 -6.88 -10.18
CA GLY A 170 7.69 -7.68 -11.35
C GLY A 170 6.62 -7.71 -12.44
N SER A 171 5.62 -6.82 -12.38
CA SER A 171 4.47 -6.83 -13.28
C SER A 171 4.05 -5.42 -13.70
N GLU A 172 3.19 -5.35 -14.71
CA GLU A 172 2.59 -4.14 -15.25
C GLU A 172 1.07 -4.20 -15.09
N LEU A 173 0.47 -3.13 -14.56
CA LEU A 173 -0.96 -2.98 -14.42
C LEU A 173 -1.57 -2.42 -15.71
N MET A 174 -2.54 -3.11 -16.27
CA MET A 174 -3.41 -2.63 -17.34
C MET A 174 -4.72 -2.11 -16.73
N LEU A 175 -5.00 -0.82 -16.93
CA LEU A 175 -6.16 -0.15 -16.36
C LEU A 175 -6.79 0.79 -17.40
N GLU A 176 -8.10 0.68 -17.59
CA GLU A 176 -8.83 1.58 -18.48
C GLU A 176 -9.07 2.92 -17.80
N MET A 177 -8.58 4.00 -18.43
CA MET A 177 -8.78 5.38 -18.00
C MET A 177 -9.15 6.21 -19.22
N GLY A 178 -10.19 7.03 -19.15
CA GLY A 178 -10.65 7.86 -20.27
C GLY A 178 -11.06 7.04 -21.50
N GLY A 179 -11.51 5.80 -21.30
CA GLY A 179 -11.84 4.84 -22.37
C GLY A 179 -10.62 4.20 -23.06
N ILE A 180 -9.40 4.41 -22.54
CA ILE A 180 -8.16 3.92 -23.13
C ILE A 180 -7.44 3.01 -22.13
N PRO A 181 -7.08 1.77 -22.51
CA PRO A 181 -6.24 0.92 -21.68
C PRO A 181 -4.84 1.52 -21.54
N ARG A 182 -4.42 1.82 -20.31
CA ARG A 182 -3.10 2.34 -19.98
C ARG A 182 -2.31 1.36 -19.11
N THR A 183 -0.99 1.38 -19.27
CA THR A 183 -0.05 0.48 -18.61
C THR A 183 0.72 1.22 -17.52
N PHE A 184 0.76 0.66 -16.30
CA PHE A 184 1.41 1.25 -15.14
C PHE A 184 2.43 0.30 -14.51
N LYS A 185 3.59 0.84 -14.15
CA LYS A 185 4.65 0.21 -13.35
C LYS A 185 4.74 0.91 -12.01
N PHE A 186 5.13 0.17 -10.97
CA PHE A 186 5.18 0.71 -9.62
C PHE A 186 6.60 0.66 -9.04
N ILE A 187 6.98 1.75 -8.39
CA ILE A 187 8.18 1.86 -7.56
C ILE A 187 7.72 2.18 -6.14
N PHE A 188 7.84 1.20 -5.25
CA PHE A 188 7.52 1.36 -3.83
C PHE A 188 8.73 1.90 -3.08
N ARG A 189 8.51 2.96 -2.30
CA ARG A 189 9.51 3.60 -1.46
C ARG A 189 9.03 3.64 -0.02
N GLY A 190 9.59 2.74 0.77
CA GLY A 190 9.35 2.65 2.19
C GLY A 190 10.07 3.73 3.00
N THR A 191 9.57 4.97 2.97
CA THR A 191 10.27 6.11 3.63
C THR A 191 9.46 6.75 4.75
N GLY A 192 8.23 6.29 5.02
CA GLY A 192 7.38 6.81 6.08
C GLY A 192 7.35 5.91 7.32
N TYR A 193 8.50 5.40 7.72
CA TYR A 193 8.70 4.61 8.94
C TYR A 193 9.60 5.41 9.89
N ASP A 194 9.31 5.40 11.19
CA ASP A 194 10.24 5.96 12.17
C ASP A 194 11.45 5.04 12.37
N GLU A 195 12.50 5.53 13.04
CA GLU A 195 13.74 4.75 13.22
C GLU A 195 13.49 3.43 13.96
N LYS A 196 12.60 3.46 14.96
CA LYS A 196 12.25 2.29 15.77
C LYS A 196 11.68 1.20 14.86
N LEU A 197 10.70 1.53 14.03
CA LEU A 197 10.04 0.59 13.16
C LEU A 197 10.96 0.12 12.02
N VAL A 198 11.80 1.01 11.46
CA VAL A 198 12.81 0.60 10.46
C VAL A 198 13.73 -0.47 11.05
N ARG A 199 14.25 -0.26 12.27
CA ARG A 199 15.13 -1.23 12.91
C ARG A 199 14.42 -2.56 13.16
N GLU A 200 13.17 -2.52 13.62
CA GLU A 200 12.35 -3.70 13.87
C GLU A 200 12.11 -4.53 12.59
N VAL A 201 11.71 -3.88 11.48
CA VAL A 201 11.34 -4.60 10.25
C VAL A 201 12.54 -5.02 9.39
N GLU A 202 13.68 -4.33 9.51
CA GLU A 202 14.92 -4.66 8.81
C GLU A 202 15.85 -5.58 9.64
N GLY A 203 15.44 -5.99 10.84
CA GLY A 203 16.19 -6.90 11.69
C GLY A 203 17.47 -6.29 12.28
N LEU A 204 17.46 -4.98 12.53
CA LEU A 204 18.55 -4.25 13.19
C LEU A 204 18.36 -4.23 14.71
N GLU A 205 19.46 -4.04 15.44
CA GLU A 205 19.36 -3.78 16.88
C GLU A 205 18.60 -2.47 17.14
N ALA A 206 17.87 -2.40 18.25
CA ALA A 206 17.09 -1.24 18.65
C ALA A 206 17.94 0.06 18.77
N SER A 207 17.29 1.23 18.78
CA SER A 207 17.95 2.56 18.75
C SER A 207 18.95 2.85 19.87
N GLY A 208 18.97 2.03 20.94
CA GLY A 208 19.99 2.10 22.00
C GLY A 208 21.29 1.36 21.68
N SER A 209 21.42 0.76 20.50
CA SER A 209 22.62 0.04 20.06
C SER A 209 23.83 0.97 19.89
N VAL A 210 25.03 0.38 19.94
CA VAL A 210 26.28 1.05 19.55
C VAL A 210 26.37 1.26 18.02
N TYR A 211 25.61 0.48 17.24
CA TYR A 211 25.56 0.57 15.79
C TYR A 211 24.50 1.59 15.34
N ILE A 212 24.94 2.83 15.14
CA ILE A 212 24.12 3.95 14.66
C ILE A 212 23.75 3.81 13.18
#